data_AF-A0A1V4ARG4-F1
#
_entry.id   AF-A0A1V4ARG4-F1
#
_cell.length_a   1.000
_cell.length_b   1.000
_cell.length_c   1.000
_cell.angle_alpha   90.00
_cell.angle_beta   90.00
_cell.angle_gamma   90.00
#
_symmetry.space_group_name_H-M   'P 1'
#
loop_
_entity.id
_entity.type
_entity.pdbx_description
1 polymer ?
#
loop_
_entity_poly.entity_id
_entity_poly.type
_entity_poly.pdbx_seq_one_letter_code
_entity_poly.pdbx_strand_id
1 'polypeptide(L)'
;MLWTEEGRSLAPVLITKMLAMWLWVVVWITWVGFERILLTFEKIRVPTVLIHVVAFTARFLPILSERLKMMLAAQASRGAKNGMHPLHLHNLAGGIGCLLVSSFEQAENVERAMQSRGFSGIYPLLVDDEMVAVPYGSLMFLFFFVSIVWLGVFSDVLCYPCPEYFLQVSK
;
A
#
# COMPACT_ATOMS: atom_id res chain seq x y z
N MET A 1 36.18 15.30 5.27
CA MET A 1 35.30 14.14 4.99
C MET A 1 36.08 12.86 5.25
N LEU A 2 36.28 12.52 6.52
CA LEU A 2 36.90 11.25 6.90
C LEU A 2 35.75 10.29 7.21
N TRP A 3 35.43 9.42 6.26
CA TRP A 3 34.64 8.23 6.55
C TRP A 3 35.49 7.38 7.50
N THR A 4 35.03 7.19 8.73
CA THR A 4 35.66 6.25 9.66
C THR A 4 35.64 4.85 9.02
N GLU A 5 36.75 4.12 9.11
CA GLU A 5 36.87 2.75 8.59
C GLU A 5 35.73 1.85 9.12
N GLU A 6 35.26 2.14 10.34
CA GLU A 6 34.11 1.51 11.00
C GLU A 6 32.78 1.69 10.23
N GLY A 7 32.51 2.91 9.74
CA GLY A 7 31.29 3.23 9.00
C GLY A 7 31.18 2.47 7.67
N ARG A 8 32.32 2.09 7.07
CA ARG A 8 32.35 1.31 5.83
C ARG A 8 31.88 -0.14 6.04
N SER A 9 32.07 -0.69 7.25
CA SER A 9 31.64 -2.05 7.59
C SER A 9 30.18 -2.14 8.05
N LEU A 10 29.70 -1.11 8.76
CA LEU A 10 28.34 -1.09 9.33
C LEU A 10 27.26 -0.62 8.34
N ALA A 11 27.61 0.28 7.41
CA ALA A 11 26.68 0.76 6.40
C ALA A 11 26.04 -0.35 5.52
N PRO A 12 26.79 -1.32 4.96
CA PRO A 12 26.18 -2.36 4.12
C PRO A 12 25.19 -3.23 4.90
N VAL A 13 25.48 -3.55 6.17
CA VAL A 13 24.60 -4.35 7.04
C VAL A 13 23.24 -3.67 7.22
N LEU A 14 23.24 -2.36 7.50
CA LEU A 14 22.00 -1.61 7.70
C LEU A 14 21.19 -1.52 6.40
N ILE A 15 21.87 -1.25 5.28
CA ILE A 15 21.24 -1.16 3.96
C ILE A 15 20.61 -2.50 3.57
N THR A 16 21.34 -3.61 3.75
CA THR A 16 20.81 -4.95 3.50
C THR A 16 19.57 -5.18 4.38
N LYS A 17 19.62 -4.91 5.69
CA LYS A 17 18.47 -5.11 6.59
C LYS A 17 17.23 -4.32 6.16
N MET A 18 17.39 -3.04 5.80
CA MET A 18 16.28 -2.16 5.41
C MET A 18 15.67 -2.54 4.06
N LEU A 19 16.52 -2.72 3.04
CA LEU A 19 16.09 -3.15 1.70
C LEU A 19 15.36 -4.47 1.79
N ALA A 20 15.92 -5.35 2.57
CA ALA A 20 15.40 -6.65 2.71
C ALA A 20 13.98 -6.52 3.39
N MET A 21 13.84 -5.85 4.56
CA MET A 21 12.54 -5.80 5.24
C MET A 21 11.45 -5.19 4.35
N TRP A 22 11.84 -4.22 3.53
CA TRP A 22 10.97 -3.62 2.53
C TRP A 22 10.53 -4.62 1.44
N LEU A 23 11.46 -5.38 0.86
CA LEU A 23 11.15 -6.42 -0.12
C LEU A 23 10.22 -7.49 0.44
N TRP A 24 10.42 -7.90 1.69
CA TRP A 24 9.53 -8.86 2.36
C TRP A 24 8.09 -8.34 2.42
N VAL A 25 7.91 -7.09 2.85
CA VAL A 25 6.59 -6.45 2.94
C VAL A 25 5.93 -6.33 1.56
N VAL A 26 6.67 -5.90 0.54
CA VAL A 26 6.14 -5.75 -0.83
C VAL A 26 5.74 -7.10 -1.42
N VAL A 27 6.58 -8.13 -1.25
CA VAL A 27 6.26 -9.49 -1.68
C VAL A 27 5.02 -9.97 -0.95
N TRP A 28 4.89 -9.77 0.35
CA TRP A 28 3.72 -10.24 1.07
C TRP A 28 2.42 -9.54 0.65
N ILE A 29 2.45 -8.21 0.46
CA ILE A 29 1.29 -7.42 0.03
C ILE A 29 0.82 -7.81 -1.37
N THR A 30 1.74 -7.98 -2.32
CA THR A 30 1.41 -8.38 -3.69
C THR A 30 0.80 -9.78 -3.79
N TRP A 31 1.06 -10.63 -2.79
CA TRP A 31 0.82 -12.05 -2.85
C TRP A 31 -0.44 -12.50 -2.12
N VAL A 32 -0.76 -11.88 -0.98
CA VAL A 32 -2.02 -12.16 -0.25
C VAL A 32 -3.23 -11.61 -1.01
N GLY A 33 -3.06 -10.50 -1.73
CA GLY A 33 -4.15 -9.81 -2.44
C GLY A 33 -5.06 -9.04 -1.46
N PHE A 34 -5.43 -7.82 -1.85
CA PHE A 34 -6.19 -6.91 -0.98
C PHE A 34 -7.54 -7.48 -0.52
N GLU A 35 -8.24 -8.17 -1.42
CA GLU A 35 -9.56 -8.77 -1.16
C GLU A 35 -9.50 -9.85 -0.07
N ARG A 36 -8.46 -10.69 -0.09
CA ARG A 36 -8.27 -11.76 0.90
C ARG A 36 -7.95 -11.19 2.30
N ILE A 37 -7.25 -10.07 2.36
CA ILE A 37 -6.97 -9.36 3.63
C ILE A 37 -8.28 -8.86 4.23
N LEU A 38 -9.17 -8.26 3.42
CA LEU A 38 -10.48 -7.79 3.87
C LEU A 38 -11.36 -8.93 4.40
N LEU A 39 -11.40 -10.07 3.70
CA LEU A 39 -12.15 -11.26 4.15
C LEU A 39 -11.59 -11.82 5.47
N THR A 40 -10.28 -11.73 5.68
CA THR A 40 -9.65 -12.15 6.94
C THR A 40 -10.05 -11.21 8.08
N PHE A 41 -10.15 -9.90 7.83
CA PHE A 41 -10.65 -8.95 8.83
C PHE A 41 -12.10 -9.17 9.21
N GLU A 42 -12.95 -9.60 8.27
CA GLU A 42 -14.32 -10.03 8.57
C GLU A 42 -14.35 -11.19 9.58
N LYS A 43 -13.49 -12.18 9.38
CA LYS A 43 -13.34 -13.34 10.29
C LYS A 43 -12.80 -12.96 11.67
N ILE A 44 -11.99 -11.89 11.75
CA ILE A 44 -11.42 -11.35 13.00
C ILE A 44 -12.42 -10.43 13.75
N ARG A 45 -13.69 -10.40 13.33
CA ARG A 45 -14.79 -9.70 14.02
C ARG A 45 -14.67 -8.17 13.96
N VAL A 46 -14.00 -7.65 12.92
CA VAL A 46 -14.03 -6.22 12.59
C VAL A 46 -15.47 -5.82 12.22
N PRO A 47 -15.96 -4.64 12.63
CA PRO A 47 -17.32 -4.21 12.29
C PRO A 47 -17.50 -4.12 10.77
N THR A 48 -18.57 -4.71 10.26
CA THR A 48 -18.89 -4.83 8.82
C THR A 48 -18.93 -3.49 8.10
N VAL A 49 -19.29 -2.41 8.81
CA VAL A 49 -19.27 -1.04 8.28
C VAL A 49 -17.89 -0.63 7.77
N LEU A 50 -16.82 -0.92 8.52
CA LEU A 50 -15.46 -0.60 8.08
C LEU A 50 -15.07 -1.36 6.82
N ILE A 51 -15.45 -2.63 6.76
CA ILE A 51 -15.15 -3.50 5.61
C ILE A 51 -15.86 -2.99 4.36
N HIS A 52 -17.13 -2.58 4.47
CA HIS A 52 -17.88 -1.99 3.37
C HIS A 52 -17.25 -0.67 2.88
N VAL A 53 -16.85 0.22 3.79
CA VAL A 53 -16.17 1.48 3.42
C VAL A 53 -14.88 1.16 2.65
N VAL A 54 -14.06 0.26 3.16
CA VAL A 54 -12.78 -0.10 2.53
C VAL A 54 -12.99 -0.77 1.16
N ALA A 55 -13.95 -1.71 1.05
CA ALA A 55 -14.30 -2.35 -0.21
C ALA A 55 -14.81 -1.35 -1.26
N PHE A 56 -15.69 -0.43 -0.84
CA PHE A 56 -16.15 0.65 -1.69
C PHE A 56 -14.99 1.52 -2.15
N THR A 57 -14.11 1.95 -1.22
CA THR A 57 -12.95 2.76 -1.60
C THR A 57 -12.05 2.03 -2.58
N ALA A 58 -11.78 0.74 -2.41
CA ALA A 58 -10.92 -0.01 -3.31
C ALA A 58 -11.49 -0.12 -4.73
N ARG A 59 -12.82 -0.25 -4.87
CA ARG A 59 -13.50 -0.25 -6.16
C ARG A 59 -13.47 1.12 -6.85
N PHE A 60 -13.59 2.21 -6.09
CA PHE A 60 -13.66 3.58 -6.64
C PHE A 60 -12.29 4.28 -6.75
N LEU A 61 -11.26 3.81 -6.05
CA LEU A 61 -9.91 4.36 -6.09
C LEU A 61 -9.30 4.41 -7.51
N PRO A 62 -9.35 3.34 -8.34
CA PRO A 62 -8.80 3.40 -9.69
C PRO A 62 -9.54 4.43 -10.55
N ILE A 63 -10.87 4.50 -10.44
CA ILE A 63 -11.71 5.47 -11.16
C ILE A 63 -11.34 6.90 -10.77
N LEU A 64 -11.16 7.17 -9.48
CA LEU A 64 -10.74 8.49 -8.99
C LEU A 64 -9.33 8.84 -9.47
N SER A 65 -8.42 7.86 -9.51
CA SER A 65 -7.05 8.05 -9.99
C SER A 65 -6.99 8.44 -11.47
N GLU A 66 -7.86 7.85 -12.30
CA GLU A 66 -7.97 8.18 -13.72
C GLU A 66 -8.53 9.58 -13.93
N ARG A 67 -9.56 9.97 -13.17
CA ARG A 67 -10.10 11.33 -13.18
C ARG A 67 -9.03 12.36 -12.80
N LEU A 68 -8.27 12.09 -11.75
CA LEU A 68 -7.17 12.93 -11.31
C LEU A 68 -6.10 13.06 -12.41
N LYS A 69 -5.71 11.96 -13.06
CA LYS A 69 -4.75 11.99 -14.19
C LYS A 69 -5.27 12.83 -15.35
N MET A 70 -6.54 12.69 -15.73
CA MET A 70 -7.16 13.49 -16.80
C MET A 70 -7.21 14.98 -16.47
N MET A 71 -7.57 15.32 -15.23
CA MET A 71 -7.58 16.71 -14.77
C MET A 71 -6.18 17.34 -14.78
N LEU A 72 -5.17 16.61 -14.29
CA LEU A 72 -3.78 17.07 -14.31
C LEU A 72 -3.27 17.25 -15.75
N ALA A 73 -3.62 16.34 -16.67
CA ALA A 73 -3.28 16.49 -18.09
C ALA A 73 -3.91 17.75 -18.71
N ALA A 74 -5.19 18.02 -18.42
CA ALA A 74 -5.87 19.21 -18.89
C ALA A 74 -5.28 20.51 -18.28
N GLN A 75 -4.87 20.47 -17.02
CA GLN A 75 -4.16 21.59 -16.38
C GLN A 75 -2.79 21.84 -17.03
N ALA A 76 -2.04 20.77 -17.34
CA ALA A 76 -0.77 20.88 -18.03
C ALA A 76 -0.93 21.54 -19.43
N SER A 77 -1.98 21.19 -20.17
CA SER A 77 -2.29 21.84 -21.47
C SER A 77 -2.62 23.33 -21.35
N ARG A 78 -3.15 23.78 -20.21
CA ARG A 78 -3.43 25.21 -19.94
C ARG A 78 -2.19 25.99 -19.50
N GLY A 79 -1.00 25.38 -19.54
CA GLY A 79 0.25 26.03 -19.18
C GLY A 79 0.57 25.97 -17.68
N ALA A 80 -0.08 25.08 -16.92
CA ALA A 80 0.32 24.82 -15.54
C ALA A 80 1.75 24.27 -15.52
N LYS A 81 2.71 25.08 -15.08
CA LYS A 81 4.08 24.63 -14.85
C LYS A 81 4.16 23.90 -13.51
N ASN A 82 4.84 22.76 -13.51
CA ASN A 82 5.21 22.06 -12.28
C ASN A 82 6.35 22.83 -11.61
N GLY A 83 6.12 23.35 -10.41
CA GLY A 83 7.14 24.07 -9.65
C GLY A 83 6.62 24.50 -8.27
N MET A 84 7.52 24.84 -7.36
CA MET A 84 7.20 25.28 -5.99
C MET A 84 6.72 26.76 -5.92
N HIS A 85 6.08 27.26 -6.96
CA HIS A 85 5.55 28.63 -6.95
C HIS A 85 4.16 28.65 -6.28
N PRO A 86 3.80 29.69 -5.50
CA PRO A 86 2.48 29.80 -4.87
C PRO A 86 1.31 29.65 -5.86
N LEU A 87 1.50 30.07 -7.11
CA LEU A 87 0.51 29.91 -8.18
C LEU A 87 0.25 28.42 -8.53
N HIS A 88 1.25 27.56 -8.42
CA HIS A 88 1.09 26.12 -8.64
C HIS A 88 0.25 25.48 -7.53
N LEU A 89 0.49 25.89 -6.27
CA LEU A 89 -0.29 25.41 -5.13
C LEU A 89 -1.77 25.81 -5.27
N HIS A 90 -2.06 27.00 -5.79
CA HIS A 90 -3.43 27.44 -6.08
C HIS A 90 -4.11 26.56 -7.14
N ASN A 91 -3.41 26.24 -8.23
CA ASN A 91 -3.93 25.37 -9.29
C ASN A 91 -4.18 23.94 -8.79
N LEU A 92 -3.28 23.41 -7.94
CA LEU A 92 -3.44 22.11 -7.30
C LEU A 92 -4.66 22.11 -6.36
N ALA A 93 -4.81 23.15 -5.54
CA ALA A 93 -5.95 23.31 -4.65
C ALA A 93 -7.28 23.37 -5.43
N GLY A 94 -7.32 24.09 -6.55
CA GLY A 94 -8.49 24.11 -7.44
C GLY A 94 -8.80 22.73 -8.04
N GLY A 95 -7.77 21.97 -8.43
CA GLY A 95 -7.93 20.59 -8.91
C GLY A 95 -8.48 19.66 -7.84
N ILE A 96 -7.94 19.72 -6.62
CA ILE A 96 -8.41 18.94 -5.46
C ILE A 96 -9.85 19.32 -5.10
N GLY A 97 -10.18 20.61 -5.07
CA GLY A 97 -11.54 21.08 -4.77
C GLY A 97 -12.56 20.55 -5.78
N CYS A 98 -12.24 20.62 -7.08
CA CYS A 98 -13.10 20.07 -8.13
C CYS A 98 -13.22 18.54 -8.03
N LEU A 99 -12.13 17.84 -7.73
CA LEU A 99 -12.14 16.39 -7.51
C LEU A 99 -13.06 16.02 -6.35
N LEU A 100 -12.97 16.74 -5.21
CA LEU A 100 -13.81 16.52 -4.04
C LEU A 100 -15.30 16.69 -4.37
N VAL A 101 -15.69 17.81 -4.98
CA VAL A 101 -17.09 18.06 -5.38
C VAL A 101 -17.60 16.93 -6.28
N SER A 102 -16.84 16.56 -7.32
CA SER A 102 -17.25 15.48 -8.24
C SER A 102 -17.33 14.11 -7.57
N SER A 103 -16.54 13.86 -6.52
CA SER A 103 -16.60 12.62 -5.74
C SER A 103 -17.84 12.55 -4.85
N PHE A 104 -18.29 13.69 -4.28
CA PHE A 104 -19.53 13.78 -3.52
C PHE A 104 -20.76 13.57 -4.41
N GLU A 105 -20.81 14.24 -5.57
CA GLU A 105 -21.88 14.04 -6.55
C GLU A 105 -21.94 12.58 -7.02
N GLN A 106 -20.78 11.96 -7.25
CA GLN A 106 -20.70 10.55 -7.62
C GLN A 106 -21.21 9.63 -6.50
N ALA A 107 -20.89 9.92 -5.24
CA ALA A 107 -21.34 9.13 -4.09
C ALA A 107 -22.87 9.17 -3.97
N GLU A 108 -23.47 10.36 -4.08
CA GLU A 108 -24.92 10.53 -4.03
C GLU A 108 -25.62 9.80 -5.20
N ASN A 109 -25.06 9.89 -6.41
CA ASN A 109 -25.58 9.18 -7.57
C ASN A 109 -25.52 7.66 -7.41
N VAL A 110 -24.46 7.14 -6.79
CA VAL A 110 -24.31 5.71 -6.51
C VAL A 110 -25.30 5.27 -5.43
N GLU A 111 -25.48 6.05 -4.37
CA GLU A 111 -26.45 5.77 -3.33
C GLU A 111 -27.88 5.70 -3.89
N ARG A 112 -28.29 6.70 -4.68
CA ARG A 112 -29.61 6.69 -5.34
C ARG A 112 -29.79 5.49 -6.27
N ALA A 113 -28.76 5.13 -7.02
CA ALA A 113 -28.79 3.96 -7.91
C ALA A 113 -28.86 2.62 -7.13
N MET A 114 -28.27 2.57 -5.93
CA MET A 114 -28.38 1.40 -5.05
C MET A 114 -29.79 1.30 -4.47
N GLN A 115 -30.34 2.41 -3.97
CA GLN A 115 -31.70 2.47 -3.45
C GLN A 115 -32.74 2.04 -4.49
N SER A 116 -32.61 2.47 -5.75
CA SER A 116 -33.53 2.07 -6.83
C SER A 116 -33.48 0.59 -7.19
N ARG A 117 -32.36 -0.10 -6.90
CA ARG A 117 -32.20 -1.54 -7.08
C ARG A 117 -32.64 -2.36 -5.86
N GLY A 118 -33.17 -1.72 -4.82
CA GLY A 118 -33.62 -2.40 -3.60
C GLY A 118 -32.50 -2.74 -2.63
N PHE A 119 -31.44 -1.93 -2.55
CA PHE A 119 -30.32 -2.15 -1.63
C PHE A 119 -30.77 -2.20 -0.16
N SER A 120 -30.48 -3.31 0.52
CA SER A 120 -30.91 -3.59 1.91
C SER A 120 -29.94 -3.06 2.99
N GLY A 121 -28.98 -2.21 2.62
CA GLY A 121 -27.97 -1.69 3.54
C GLY A 121 -26.74 -2.60 3.72
N ILE A 122 -26.77 -3.79 3.11
CA ILE A 122 -25.68 -4.77 3.17
C ILE A 122 -25.02 -4.82 1.79
N TYR A 123 -23.72 -4.54 1.74
CA TYR A 123 -22.96 -4.70 0.52
C TYR A 123 -22.68 -6.19 0.32
N PRO A 124 -23.23 -6.85 -0.73
CA PRO A 124 -22.80 -8.19 -1.05
C PRO A 124 -21.34 -8.07 -1.50
N LEU A 125 -20.43 -8.44 -0.61
CA LEU A 125 -19.11 -8.87 -1.03
C LEU A 125 -19.39 -10.05 -1.96
N LEU A 126 -19.25 -9.83 -3.27
CA LEU A 126 -19.28 -10.90 -4.26
C LEU A 126 -18.07 -11.78 -3.95
N VAL A 127 -18.26 -12.68 -3.00
CA VAL A 127 -17.49 -13.90 -2.86
C VAL A 127 -17.98 -14.78 -4.00
N ASP A 128 -17.53 -14.46 -5.21
CA ASP A 128 -17.28 -15.54 -6.12
C ASP A 128 -16.04 -16.23 -5.54
N ASP A 129 -16.32 -17.28 -4.77
CA ASP A 129 -15.46 -18.44 -4.58
C ASP A 129 -15.25 -19.14 -5.95
N GLU A 130 -14.98 -18.37 -7.00
CA GLU A 130 -14.14 -18.87 -8.06
C GLU A 130 -12.77 -18.96 -7.41
N MET A 131 -12.53 -20.14 -6.84
CA MET A 131 -11.27 -20.84 -6.89
C MET A 131 -10.55 -20.46 -8.19
N VAL A 132 -9.84 -19.33 -8.19
CA VAL A 132 -8.65 -19.20 -8.98
C VAL A 132 -7.75 -20.27 -8.39
N ALA A 133 -7.77 -21.43 -9.02
CA ALA A 133 -6.88 -22.54 -8.80
C ALA A 133 -5.46 -22.11 -9.19
N VAL A 134 -4.95 -21.05 -8.57
CA VAL A 134 -3.52 -20.85 -8.46
C VAL A 134 -3.06 -21.92 -7.48
N PRO A 135 -2.15 -22.83 -7.88
CA PRO A 135 -1.77 -23.98 -7.08
C PRO A 135 -1.24 -23.50 -5.72
N TYR A 136 -2.12 -23.55 -4.72
CA TYR A 136 -1.89 -23.10 -3.35
C TYR A 136 -0.65 -23.76 -2.75
N GLY A 137 -0.34 -24.97 -3.19
CA GLY A 137 0.89 -25.69 -2.84
C GLY A 137 2.15 -24.96 -3.30
N SER A 138 2.30 -24.70 -4.61
CA SER A 138 3.49 -24.04 -5.18
C SER A 138 3.73 -22.67 -4.56
N LEU A 139 2.64 -21.93 -4.35
CA LEU A 139 2.67 -20.65 -3.68
C LEU A 139 3.11 -20.80 -2.22
N MET A 140 2.47 -21.64 -1.40
CA MET A 140 2.87 -21.81 0.01
C MET A 140 4.33 -22.21 0.15
N PHE A 141 4.84 -23.08 -0.73
CA PHE A 141 6.27 -23.42 -0.78
C PHE A 141 7.16 -22.21 -1.05
N LEU A 142 6.77 -21.33 -1.98
CA LEU A 142 7.53 -20.11 -2.29
C LEU A 142 7.50 -19.13 -1.10
N PHE A 143 6.37 -18.98 -0.41
CA PHE A 143 6.29 -18.15 0.79
C PHE A 143 7.17 -18.67 1.94
N PHE A 144 7.09 -19.97 2.25
CA PHE A 144 7.95 -20.59 3.26
C PHE A 144 9.42 -20.52 2.85
N PHE A 145 9.74 -20.78 1.57
CA PHE A 145 11.10 -20.72 1.06
C PHE A 145 11.69 -19.31 1.16
N VAL A 146 10.95 -18.28 0.70
CA VAL A 146 11.39 -16.89 0.81
C VAL A 146 11.49 -16.50 2.28
N SER A 147 10.57 -16.94 3.17
CA SER A 147 10.61 -16.68 4.62
C SER A 147 11.82 -17.31 5.30
N ILE A 148 12.18 -18.53 4.90
CA ILE A 148 13.34 -19.26 5.42
C ILE A 148 14.64 -18.60 4.94
N VAL A 149 14.73 -18.25 3.65
CA VAL A 149 15.87 -17.49 3.10
C VAL A 149 16.01 -16.15 3.83
N TRP A 150 14.88 -15.54 4.16
CA TRP A 150 14.79 -14.30 4.91
C TRP A 150 15.22 -14.38 6.37
N LEU A 151 14.76 -15.40 7.08
CA LEU A 151 15.19 -15.72 8.44
C LEU A 151 16.67 -16.08 8.47
N GLY A 152 17.17 -16.76 7.43
CA GLY A 152 18.59 -17.01 7.19
C GLY A 152 19.38 -15.70 7.12
N VAL A 153 19.04 -14.82 6.17
CA VAL A 153 19.67 -13.50 6.03
C VAL A 153 19.57 -12.67 7.31
N PHE A 154 18.43 -12.70 8.02
CA PHE A 154 18.28 -12.01 9.30
C PHE A 154 19.20 -12.59 10.37
N SER A 155 19.31 -13.92 10.45
CA SER A 155 20.19 -14.60 11.39
C SER A 155 21.68 -14.39 11.07
N ASP A 156 22.10 -14.47 9.80
CA ASP A 156 23.48 -14.23 9.37
C ASP A 156 23.92 -12.79 9.60
N VAL A 157 23.00 -11.83 9.44
CA VAL A 157 23.27 -10.41 9.69
C VAL A 157 23.25 -10.06 11.19
N LEU A 158 22.43 -10.74 12.01
CA LEU A 158 22.46 -10.61 13.47
C LEU A 158 23.65 -11.36 14.10
N CYS A 159 24.17 -12.39 13.43
CA CYS A 159 25.24 -13.27 13.87
C CYS A 159 26.62 -12.84 13.35
N TYR A 160 26.71 -11.77 12.54
CA TYR A 160 27.95 -11.00 12.52
C TYR A 160 28.15 -10.52 13.96
N PRO A 161 29.18 -11.04 14.67
CA PRO A 161 29.41 -10.64 16.05
C PRO A 161 29.51 -9.13 16.03
N CYS A 162 28.63 -8.48 16.77
CA CYS A 162 28.83 -7.10 17.13
C CYS A 162 30.23 -7.07 17.75
N PRO A 163 31.23 -6.44 17.12
CA PRO A 163 32.55 -6.38 17.72
C PRO A 163 32.39 -5.69 19.07
N GLU A 164 32.90 -6.31 20.14
CA GLU A 164 32.65 -6.00 21.55
C GLU A 164 32.96 -4.54 21.98
N TYR A 165 33.39 -3.67 21.06
CA TYR A 165 33.81 -2.30 21.35
C TYR A 165 32.66 -1.32 21.68
N PHE A 166 31.43 -1.60 21.24
CA PHE A 166 30.29 -0.69 21.49
C PHE A 166 29.87 -0.65 22.98
N LEU A 167 30.24 -1.67 23.76
CA LEU A 167 29.98 -1.73 25.21
C LEU A 167 31.04 -0.96 26.03
N GLN A 168 32.12 -0.50 25.40
CA GLN A 168 33.20 0.24 26.06
C GLN A 168 33.09 1.76 25.90
N VAL A 169 32.32 2.26 24.92
CA VAL A 169 32.07 3.71 24.71
C VAL A 169 30.96 4.26 25.62
N SER A 170 30.23 3.39 26.33
CA SER A 170 29.21 3.76 27.33
C SER A 170 29.74 3.85 28.77
N LYS A 171 31.06 3.96 28.97
CA LYS A 171 31.71 4.21 30.27
C LYS A 171 32.65 5.38 30.16
#